data_AF-A0A7C2K8X3-F1
#
_entry.id   AF-A0A7C2K8X3-F1
#
_cell.length_a   1.000
_cell.length_b   1.000
_cell.length_c   1.000
_cell.angle_alpha   90.00
_cell.angle_beta   90.00
_cell.angle_gamma   90.00
#
_symmetry.space_group_name_H-M   'P 1'
#
loop_
_entity.id
_entity.type
_entity.pdbx_description
1 polymer ?
#
loop_
_entity_poly.entity_id
_entity_poly.type
_entity_poly.pdbx_seq_one_letter_code
_entity_poly.pdbx_strand_id
1 'polypeptide(L)'
;MLTFGGAGTGPWQGMIDRDLVSRRLRGYRPAFYALRQAADEITESESVSRLLGYDVRTYVYEIRRTDGTVAYVFWADIGLWLPGEAMPTRPVRVPVPAEGSMDVEWTVTDGDTLVRETLPIVDGFVVVEVGSIPAFLFPASGGS
;
A
#
# COMPACT_ATOMS: atom_id res chain seq x y z
N MET A 1 35.64 -0.09 -16.13
CA MET A 1 34.43 0.48 -16.77
C MET A 1 33.92 -0.52 -17.78
N LEU A 2 32.86 -1.27 -17.46
CA LEU A 2 32.12 -2.16 -18.36
C LEU A 2 30.67 -2.20 -17.85
N THR A 3 29.86 -1.26 -18.34
CA THR A 3 28.40 -1.25 -18.20
C THR A 3 27.81 -2.16 -19.27
N PHE A 4 27.48 -3.40 -18.92
CA PHE A 4 26.50 -4.20 -19.64
C PHE A 4 25.21 -4.25 -18.80
N GLY A 5 24.55 -3.09 -18.73
CA GLY A 5 23.20 -2.97 -18.21
C GLY A 5 22.25 -2.78 -19.37
N GLY A 6 21.57 -3.85 -19.80
CA GLY A 6 20.33 -3.68 -20.55
C GLY A 6 19.34 -2.92 -19.66
N ALA A 7 18.50 -2.06 -20.24
CA ALA A 7 17.47 -1.34 -19.50
C ALA A 7 16.71 -2.30 -18.56
N GLY A 8 16.82 -2.07 -17.24
CA GLY A 8 16.22 -2.94 -16.21
C GLY A 8 17.19 -3.90 -15.46
N THR A 9 18.50 -3.85 -15.70
CA THR A 9 19.48 -4.77 -15.07
C THR A 9 20.48 -4.08 -14.15
N GLY A 10 20.11 -2.92 -13.59
CA GLY A 10 20.88 -2.34 -12.49
C GLY A 10 20.78 -3.23 -11.25
N PRO A 11 21.87 -3.54 -10.52
CA PRO A 11 21.79 -4.28 -9.27
C PRO A 11 20.95 -3.60 -8.18
N TRP A 12 20.62 -2.33 -8.37
CA TRP A 12 19.70 -1.55 -7.53
C TRP A 12 18.22 -1.65 -7.94
N GLN A 13 17.90 -2.22 -9.10
CA GLN A 13 16.54 -2.25 -9.67
C GLN A 13 15.75 -3.54 -9.36
N GLY A 14 16.34 -4.47 -8.61
CA GLY A 14 15.69 -5.74 -8.26
C GLY A 14 14.86 -5.67 -6.98
N MET A 15 13.91 -6.60 -6.82
CA MET A 15 13.17 -6.87 -5.57
C MET A 15 13.97 -7.73 -4.58
N ILE A 16 15.17 -8.15 -4.98
CA ILE A 16 16.01 -9.07 -4.25
C ILE A 16 17.32 -8.36 -3.95
N ASP A 17 17.82 -8.49 -2.72
CA ASP A 17 19.16 -8.03 -2.39
C ASP A 17 20.18 -9.16 -2.57
N ARG A 18 21.23 -8.86 -3.33
CA ARG A 18 22.30 -9.81 -3.65
C ARG A 18 23.65 -9.18 -3.40
N ASP A 19 24.56 -9.99 -2.90
CA ASP A 19 25.97 -9.66 -2.91
C ASP A 19 26.47 -9.66 -4.37
N LEU A 20 27.03 -8.54 -4.84
CA LEU A 20 27.41 -8.39 -6.25
C LEU A 20 28.63 -9.22 -6.65
N VAL A 21 29.47 -9.60 -5.70
CA VAL A 21 30.72 -10.32 -5.94
C VAL A 21 30.47 -11.83 -5.90
N SER A 22 29.82 -12.30 -4.84
CA SER A 22 29.51 -13.72 -4.61
C SER A 22 28.20 -14.17 -5.25
N ARG A 23 27.37 -13.23 -5.75
CA ARG A 23 26.01 -13.46 -6.29
C ARG A 23 25.05 -14.14 -5.31
N ARG A 24 25.41 -14.23 -4.02
CA ARG A 24 24.58 -14.86 -2.99
C ARG A 24 23.39 -13.95 -2.66
N LEU A 25 22.25 -14.60 -2.45
CA LEU A 25 21.04 -13.96 -1.93
C LEU A 25 21.29 -13.49 -0.50
N ARG A 26 21.03 -12.21 -0.22
CA ARG A 26 21.09 -11.64 1.13
C ARG A 26 19.71 -11.48 1.75
N GLY A 27 18.70 -11.24 0.92
CA GLY A 27 17.32 -11.09 1.37
C GLY A 27 16.45 -10.47 0.28
N TYR A 28 15.27 -10.03 0.70
CA TYR A 28 14.33 -9.31 -0.16
C TYR A 28 14.33 -7.82 0.18
N ARG A 29 13.97 -7.00 -0.79
CA ARG A 29 13.88 -5.54 -0.64
C ARG A 29 12.44 -5.14 -0.34
N PRO A 30 12.17 -3.94 0.19
CA PRO A 30 10.81 -3.47 0.51
C PRO A 30 9.81 -3.68 -0.63
N ALA A 31 10.23 -3.43 -1.87
CA ALA A 31 9.42 -3.63 -3.07
C ALA A 31 8.90 -5.08 -3.25
N PHE A 32 9.63 -6.09 -2.77
CA PHE A 32 9.16 -7.48 -2.76
C PHE A 32 7.96 -7.65 -1.83
N TYR A 33 8.06 -7.11 -0.61
CA TYR A 33 7.00 -7.22 0.40
C TYR A 33 5.78 -6.40 0.00
N ALA A 34 5.98 -5.19 -0.52
CA ALA A 34 4.91 -4.38 -1.10
C ALA A 34 4.17 -5.11 -2.24
N LEU A 35 4.91 -5.74 -3.15
CA LEU A 35 4.30 -6.51 -4.23
C LEU A 35 3.56 -7.74 -3.68
N ARG A 36 4.11 -8.41 -2.66
CA ARG A 36 3.43 -9.53 -2.01
C ARG A 36 2.11 -9.09 -1.39
N GLN A 37 2.07 -7.99 -0.65
CA GLN A 37 0.81 -7.43 -0.11
C GLN A 37 -0.23 -7.21 -1.21
N ALA A 38 0.15 -6.53 -2.30
CA ALA A 38 -0.75 -6.29 -3.42
C ALA A 38 -1.22 -7.59 -4.09
N ALA A 39 -0.33 -8.58 -4.22
CA ALA A 39 -0.66 -9.87 -4.82
C ALA A 39 -1.61 -10.69 -3.93
N ASP A 40 -1.43 -10.66 -2.61
CA ASP A 40 -2.29 -11.33 -1.64
C ASP A 40 -3.71 -10.74 -1.74
N GLU A 41 -3.84 -9.40 -1.76
CA GLU A 41 -5.12 -8.72 -1.95
C GLU A 41 -5.80 -9.08 -3.28
N ILE A 42 -5.06 -9.05 -4.38
CA ILE A 42 -5.61 -9.38 -5.71
C ILE A 42 -6.10 -10.83 -5.75
N THR A 43 -5.39 -11.75 -5.10
CA THR A 43 -5.75 -13.17 -5.07
C THR A 43 -7.01 -13.42 -4.27
N GLU A 44 -7.23 -12.65 -3.20
CA GLU A 44 -8.43 -12.73 -2.36
C GLU A 44 -9.61 -11.95 -2.93
N SER A 45 -9.40 -11.14 -3.98
CA SER A 45 -10.41 -10.26 -4.58
C SER A 45 -11.31 -10.98 -5.58
N GLU A 46 -12.62 -10.80 -5.43
CA GLU A 46 -13.61 -11.11 -6.48
C GLU A 46 -13.73 -9.96 -7.48
N SER A 47 -13.72 -8.71 -6.99
CA SER A 47 -13.78 -7.52 -7.85
C SER A 47 -13.13 -6.30 -7.22
N VAL A 48 -12.68 -5.39 -8.07
CA VAL A 48 -12.10 -4.10 -7.67
C VAL A 48 -12.78 -3.00 -8.48
N SER A 49 -13.31 -1.99 -7.79
CA SER A 49 -14.03 -0.88 -8.44
C SER A 49 -13.58 0.47 -7.90
N ARG A 50 -13.41 1.46 -8.78
CA ARG A 50 -13.02 2.80 -8.37
C ARG A 50 -14.22 3.52 -7.77
N LEU A 51 -14.07 4.06 -6.56
CA LEU A 51 -15.07 4.94 -5.97
C LEU A 51 -15.03 6.32 -6.63
N LEU A 52 -16.22 6.87 -6.91
CA LEU A 52 -16.40 8.20 -7.47
C LEU A 52 -16.54 9.25 -6.36
N GLY A 53 -16.34 10.52 -6.69
CA GLY A 53 -16.50 11.65 -5.75
C GLY A 53 -15.19 12.17 -5.13
N TYR A 54 -14.05 11.54 -5.43
CA TYR A 54 -12.73 12.03 -5.06
C TYR A 54 -12.15 12.93 -6.17
N ASP A 55 -11.20 13.79 -5.79
CA ASP A 55 -10.49 14.61 -6.77
C ASP A 55 -9.62 13.76 -7.71
N VAL A 56 -9.19 14.34 -8.84
CA VAL A 56 -8.47 13.62 -9.90
C VAL A 56 -7.14 12.99 -9.44
N ARG A 57 -6.55 13.50 -8.35
CA ARG A 57 -5.29 13.02 -7.77
C ARG A 57 -5.51 12.10 -6.57
N THR A 58 -6.74 11.81 -6.20
CA THR A 58 -7.06 10.89 -5.12
C THR A 58 -7.68 9.62 -5.69
N TYR A 59 -7.09 8.49 -5.32
CA TYR A 59 -7.44 7.19 -5.83
C TYR A 59 -7.97 6.37 -4.68
N VAL A 60 -9.23 5.95 -4.77
CA VAL A 60 -9.87 5.09 -3.79
C VAL A 60 -10.61 4.00 -4.55
N TYR A 61 -10.33 2.75 -4.20
CA TYR A 61 -10.95 1.58 -4.78
C TYR A 61 -11.61 0.75 -3.69
N GLU A 62 -12.82 0.31 -3.95
CA GLU A 62 -13.50 -0.74 -3.18
C GLU A 62 -13.04 -2.09 -3.73
N ILE A 63 -12.60 -2.95 -2.83
CA ILE A 63 -12.21 -4.34 -3.09
C ILE A 63 -13.28 -5.22 -2.46
N ARG A 64 -13.98 -6.00 -3.27
CA ARG A 64 -14.86 -7.07 -2.77
C ARG A 64 -14.09 -8.36 -2.77
N ARG A 65 -13.92 -8.94 -1.58
CA ARG A 65 -13.18 -10.19 -1.40
C ARG A 65 -14.09 -11.38 -1.60
N THR A 66 -13.49 -12.51 -1.94
CA THR A 66 -14.15 -13.80 -2.21
C THR A 66 -14.92 -14.36 -1.00
N ASP A 67 -14.57 -13.95 0.22
CA ASP A 67 -15.27 -14.29 1.46
C ASP A 67 -16.49 -13.39 1.76
N GLY A 68 -16.78 -12.43 0.87
CA GLY A 68 -17.87 -11.46 1.01
C GLY A 68 -17.52 -10.21 1.82
N THR A 69 -16.30 -10.11 2.35
CA THR A 69 -15.85 -8.90 3.04
C THR A 69 -15.50 -7.79 2.05
N VAL A 70 -15.61 -6.54 2.53
CA VAL A 70 -15.25 -5.35 1.75
C VAL A 70 -14.00 -4.74 2.36
N ALA A 71 -13.00 -4.52 1.51
CA ALA A 71 -11.79 -3.79 1.80
C ALA A 71 -11.65 -2.58 0.88
N TYR A 72 -10.70 -1.71 1.17
CA TYR A 72 -10.40 -0.57 0.31
C TYR A 72 -8.89 -0.43 0.10
N VAL A 73 -8.49 0.08 -1.05
CA VAL A 73 -7.12 0.55 -1.29
C VAL A 73 -7.15 1.99 -1.75
N PHE A 74 -6.26 2.81 -1.20
CA PHE A 74 -6.22 4.23 -1.52
C PHE A 74 -4.82 4.84 -1.45
N TRP A 75 -4.64 5.91 -2.22
CA TRP A 75 -3.47 6.79 -2.20
C TRP A 75 -3.81 8.14 -2.84
N ALA A 76 -2.93 9.12 -2.66
CA ALA A 76 -3.02 10.40 -3.33
C ALA A 76 -1.73 10.71 -4.11
N ASP A 77 -1.87 11.19 -5.34
CA ASP A 77 -0.78 11.84 -6.06
C ASP A 77 -0.52 13.23 -5.44
N ILE A 78 0.53 13.27 -4.64
CA ILE A 78 1.05 14.47 -3.96
C ILE A 78 2.15 15.17 -4.77
N GLY A 79 2.49 14.67 -5.96
CA GLY A 79 3.57 15.21 -6.80
C GLY A 79 4.96 14.80 -6.35
N LEU A 80 5.97 15.58 -6.77
CA LEU A 80 7.37 15.36 -6.40
C LEU A 80 7.67 15.96 -5.03
N TRP A 81 8.41 15.23 -4.20
CA TRP A 81 8.97 15.71 -2.94
C TRP A 81 10.47 15.43 -2.90
N LEU A 82 11.23 16.23 -2.13
CA LEU A 82 12.68 16.08 -2.08
C LEU A 82 13.10 14.91 -1.19
N PRO A 83 14.21 14.23 -1.52
CA PRO A 83 14.78 13.21 -0.64
C PRO A 83 15.11 13.78 0.75
N GLY A 84 14.64 13.12 1.80
CA GLY A 84 14.86 13.54 3.19
C GLY A 84 13.80 14.48 3.76
N GLU A 85 12.90 15.00 2.94
CA GLU A 85 11.71 15.71 3.42
C GLU A 85 10.61 14.71 3.80
N ALA A 86 9.80 15.09 4.80
CA ALA A 86 8.59 14.35 5.13
C ALA A 86 7.63 14.39 3.93
N MET A 87 7.15 13.21 3.52
CA MET A 87 6.20 13.11 2.43
C MET A 87 4.90 13.86 2.80
N PRO A 88 4.44 14.82 1.96
CA PRO A 88 3.16 15.47 2.18
C PRO A 88 2.00 14.47 2.22
N THR A 89 1.03 14.70 3.09
CA THR A 89 -0.21 13.91 3.16
C THR A 89 -1.43 14.79 2.93
N ARG A 90 -2.58 14.16 2.68
CA ARG A 90 -3.89 14.82 2.70
C ARG A 90 -4.94 13.88 3.30
N PRO A 91 -6.00 14.43 3.93
CA PRO A 91 -7.08 13.61 4.45
C PRO A 91 -7.92 13.03 3.31
N VAL A 92 -8.18 11.73 3.37
CA VAL A 92 -9.14 11.02 2.52
C VAL A 92 -10.23 10.41 3.41
N ARG A 93 -11.49 10.71 3.08
CA ARG A 93 -12.67 10.21 3.78
C ARG A 93 -13.21 8.99 3.04
N VAL A 94 -13.03 7.80 3.60
CA VAL A 94 -13.52 6.54 3.01
C VAL A 94 -14.85 6.16 3.64
N PRO A 95 -15.94 5.99 2.87
CA PRO A 95 -17.22 5.55 3.40
C PRO A 95 -17.14 4.08 3.81
N VAL A 96 -17.62 3.76 5.00
CA VAL A 96 -17.62 2.39 5.54
C VAL A 96 -19.01 2.03 6.08
N PRO A 97 -19.49 0.81 5.86
CA PRO A 97 -20.90 0.45 6.08
C PRO A 97 -21.30 0.18 7.54
N ALA A 98 -20.35 0.14 8.48
CA ALA A 98 -20.59 -0.27 9.86
C ALA A 98 -19.99 0.69 10.88
N GLU A 99 -20.46 0.66 12.13
CA GLU A 99 -19.83 1.34 13.26
C GLU A 99 -18.65 0.50 13.81
N GLY A 100 -17.75 1.14 14.57
CA GLY A 100 -16.60 0.48 15.19
C GLY A 100 -15.28 1.08 14.71
N SER A 101 -14.37 0.22 14.28
CA SER A 101 -13.04 0.59 13.82
C SER A 101 -12.63 -0.21 12.59
N MET A 102 -11.69 0.34 11.84
CA MET A 102 -11.07 -0.30 10.68
C MET A 102 -9.56 -0.35 10.90
N ASP A 103 -8.92 -1.38 10.38
CA ASP A 103 -7.46 -1.47 10.35
C ASP A 103 -6.94 -0.89 9.04
N VAL A 104 -6.00 0.05 9.12
CA VAL A 104 -5.21 0.56 7.99
C VAL A 104 -3.88 -0.17 7.97
N GLU A 105 -3.57 -0.80 6.85
CA GLU A 105 -2.29 -1.42 6.56
C GLU A 105 -1.54 -0.61 5.51
N TRP A 106 -0.37 -0.11 5.87
CA TRP A 106 0.49 0.65 4.98
C TRP A 106 1.36 -0.28 4.13
N THR A 107 1.52 0.06 2.85
CA THR A 107 2.47 -0.66 1.97
C THR A 107 3.89 -0.57 2.54
N VAL A 108 4.60 -1.70 2.57
CA VAL A 108 5.97 -1.77 3.08
C VAL A 108 6.92 -0.89 2.25
N THR A 109 7.48 0.14 2.87
CA THR A 109 8.46 1.04 2.23
C THR A 109 9.86 0.96 2.82
N ASP A 110 10.03 0.31 3.98
CA ASP A 110 11.32 0.10 4.62
C ASP A 110 11.42 -1.31 5.21
N GLY A 111 12.60 -1.93 5.06
CA GLY A 111 12.84 -3.32 5.44
C GLY A 111 11.78 -4.31 4.94
N ASP A 112 11.27 -5.11 5.87
CA ASP A 112 10.23 -6.13 5.70
C ASP A 112 9.03 -5.90 6.64
N THR A 113 9.01 -4.77 7.35
CA THR A 113 8.09 -4.54 8.46
C THR A 113 6.76 -3.98 7.95
N LEU A 114 5.69 -4.70 8.24
CA LEU A 114 4.33 -4.26 8.02
C LEU A 114 3.93 -3.23 9.08
N VAL A 115 3.39 -2.09 8.66
CA VAL A 115 2.83 -1.09 9.57
C VAL A 115 1.31 -1.14 9.49
N ARG A 116 0.67 -1.36 10.64
CA ARG A 116 -0.78 -1.38 10.77
C ARG A 116 -1.21 -0.48 11.91
N GLU A 117 -2.30 0.24 11.71
CA GLU A 117 -2.95 1.06 12.75
C GLU A 117 -4.46 0.88 12.70
N THR A 118 -5.12 1.06 13.83
CA THR A 118 -6.58 0.96 13.92
C THR A 118 -7.17 2.36 14.01
N LEU A 119 -8.07 2.69 13.09
CA LEU A 119 -8.74 3.99 13.03
C LEU A 119 -10.23 3.86 13.38
N PRO A 120 -10.79 4.82 14.12
CA PRO A 120 -12.20 4.81 14.46
C PRO A 120 -13.06 5.18 13.24
N ILE A 121 -14.28 4.65 13.22
CA ILE A 121 -15.31 5.07 12.28
C ILE A 121 -16.09 6.22 12.91
N VAL A 122 -16.17 7.35 12.20
CA VAL A 122 -16.86 8.56 12.62
C VAL A 122 -17.87 8.95 11.55
N ASP A 123 -19.16 9.00 11.92
CA ASP A 123 -20.28 9.33 11.03
C ASP A 123 -20.34 8.47 9.74
N GLY A 124 -19.96 7.19 9.83
CA GLY A 124 -19.92 6.27 8.69
C GLY A 124 -18.70 6.44 7.78
N PHE A 125 -17.66 7.14 8.25
CA PHE A 125 -16.41 7.35 7.51
C PHE A 125 -15.20 6.99 8.35
N VAL A 126 -14.14 6.55 7.68
CA VAL A 126 -12.77 6.60 8.21
C VAL A 126 -12.03 7.73 7.51
N VAL A 127 -11.29 8.54 8.27
CA VAL A 127 -10.43 9.59 7.73
C VAL A 127 -8.97 9.16 7.84
N VAL A 128 -8.27 9.11 6.71
CA VAL A 128 -6.87 8.66 6.65
C VAL A 128 -6.01 9.73 5.99
N GLU A 129 -4.87 10.04 6.61
CA GLU A 129 -3.87 10.95 6.03
C GLU A 129 -2.99 10.19 5.03
N VAL A 130 -3.21 10.40 3.74
CA VAL A 130 -2.59 9.59 2.68
C VAL A 130 -1.63 10.42 1.84
N GLY A 131 -0.51 9.80 1.46
CA GLY A 131 0.43 10.32 0.47
C GLY A 131 0.45 9.46 -0.80
N SER A 132 1.60 9.43 -1.48
CA SER A 132 1.80 8.63 -2.70
C SER A 132 1.95 7.13 -2.44
N ILE A 133 2.06 6.71 -1.18
CA ILE A 133 2.19 5.30 -0.79
C ILE A 133 0.79 4.71 -0.61
N PRO A 134 0.42 3.63 -1.32
CA PRO A 134 -0.86 2.96 -1.12
C PRO A 134 -1.02 2.41 0.29
N ALA A 135 -2.25 2.49 0.80
CA ALA A 135 -2.65 1.81 2.01
C ALA A 135 -3.94 1.03 1.76
N PHE A 136 -4.10 -0.04 2.53
CA PHE A 136 -5.26 -0.90 2.51
C PHE A 136 -6.06 -0.70 3.79
N LEU A 137 -7.38 -0.79 3.69
CA LEU A 137 -8.30 -0.61 4.82
C LEU A 137 -9.23 -1.81 4.91
N PHE A 138 -9.29 -2.41 6.09
CA PHE A 138 -10.03 -3.63 6.37
C PHE A 138 -10.92 -3.46 7.59
N PRO A 139 -12.01 -4.23 7.71
CA PRO A 139 -12.72 -4.36 8.98
C PRO A 139 -11.72 -4.73 10.08
N ALA A 140 -11.76 -4.02 11.22
CA ALA A 140 -10.83 -4.33 12.30
C ALA A 140 -10.98 -5.79 12.71
N SER A 141 -9.86 -6.50 12.78
CA SER A 141 -9.86 -7.85 13.32
C SER A 141 -10.30 -7.78 14.78
N GLY A 142 -11.54 -8.19 15.06
CA GLY A 142 -12.12 -8.09 16.39
C GLY A 142 -11.17 -8.67 17.43
N GLY A 143 -10.77 -7.86 18.40
CA GLY A 143 -10.09 -8.35 19.59
C GLY A 143 -10.97 -9.40 20.24
N SER A 144 -10.53 -10.65 20.16
CA SER A 144 -11.11 -11.75 20.94
C SER A 144 -10.46 -11.80 22.31
#